data_AF-A0AAJ7ISF4-F1
#
_entry.id   AF-A0AAJ7ISF4-F1
#
_cell.length_a   1.000
_cell.length_b   1.000
_cell.length_c   1.000
_cell.angle_alpha   90.00
_cell.angle_beta   90.00
_cell.angle_gamma   90.00
#
_symmetry.space_group_name_H-M   'P 1'
#
loop_
_entity.id
_entity.type
_entity.pdbx_description
1 polymer ?
#
loop_
_entity_poly.entity_id
_entity_poly.type
_entity_poly.pdbx_seq_one_letter_code
_entity_poly.pdbx_strand_id
1 'polypeptide(L)'
;MEHESKYRIAKLRRSVRNRESCDDLTELEAELRRAYLAKELRAQLLEREAERYVENIRKQAAREVEQRAVLEDDPRRRSESREQKSAAYRQELDVQIKQKGEERRIAIEEARREREILAEVDEIREECEMLEIFEKKNELAEIMRRQWLVSREMRQIRLQKEEELEVRKDLENEEYLKEINDRTERAKKLREERLEKRENTMRKIADVIMSIEIHKREREKMIEDLITEDIRLELFLSDEEEEIERKKRREELVNALKEQILFTEECKLRFLRKDREFAEEIMRKIAEDERIDKLTDEARRRMRAQYAEDLKQLIEIRRKIREKEIAIMEQDLKDRAKQEEIKAERMKKDRKRLLQEHASNVAEFVNKNALSEEERKFIQQF
;
A
#
# COMPACT_ATOMS: atom_id res chain seq x y z
N MET A 1 -197.10 -26.05 -37.49
CA MET A 1 -197.52 -26.84 -38.66
C MET A 1 -196.42 -26.68 -39.71
N GLU A 2 -195.52 -27.66 -39.80
CA GLU A 2 -194.59 -27.89 -40.91
C GLU A 2 -193.64 -26.74 -41.31
N HIS A 3 -192.48 -26.66 -40.63
CA HIS A 3 -191.18 -26.78 -41.31
C HIS A 3 -190.07 -27.04 -40.26
N GLU A 4 -190.37 -28.02 -39.40
CA GLU A 4 -189.61 -28.44 -38.21
C GLU A 4 -188.58 -29.57 -38.46
N SER A 5 -188.37 -30.06 -39.68
CA SER A 5 -187.77 -31.41 -39.83
C SER A 5 -186.53 -31.56 -40.72
N LYS A 6 -185.97 -30.48 -41.31
CA LYS A 6 -184.86 -30.63 -42.29
C LYS A 6 -183.57 -29.83 -42.03
N TYR A 7 -183.51 -28.96 -41.01
CA TYR A 7 -182.33 -28.12 -40.80
C TYR A 7 -181.69 -28.22 -39.40
N ARG A 8 -181.95 -29.33 -38.69
CA ARG A 8 -181.16 -29.77 -37.52
C ARG A 8 -180.07 -30.80 -37.88
N ILE A 9 -179.75 -30.96 -39.18
CA ILE A 9 -178.90 -32.03 -39.75
C ILE A 9 -177.53 -31.53 -40.29
N ALA A 10 -177.20 -30.24 -40.21
CA ALA A 10 -175.81 -29.75 -40.40
C ALA A 10 -175.07 -29.48 -39.07
N LYS A 11 -175.70 -29.90 -37.97
CA LYS A 11 -175.22 -30.53 -36.73
C LYS A 11 -173.69 -30.55 -36.45
N LEU A 12 -173.28 -29.83 -35.41
CA LEU A 12 -172.82 -30.42 -34.13
C LEU A 12 -172.04 -31.77 -34.24
N ARG A 13 -170.96 -31.85 -35.03
CA ARG A 13 -170.10 -33.06 -35.06
C ARG A 13 -168.59 -32.84 -35.08
N ARG A 14 -168.08 -31.62 -34.94
CA ARG A 14 -166.63 -31.36 -34.84
C ARG A 14 -166.40 -30.04 -34.08
N SER A 15 -166.48 -29.91 -32.75
CA SER A 15 -166.22 -30.79 -31.61
C SER A 15 -164.92 -31.57 -31.68
N VAL A 16 -163.87 -30.98 -31.13
CA VAL A 16 -162.92 -31.65 -30.22
C VAL A 16 -162.37 -32.98 -30.75
N ARG A 17 -161.32 -32.90 -31.55
CA ARG A 17 -160.13 -33.77 -31.51
C ARG A 17 -159.09 -33.21 -32.49
N ASN A 18 -157.88 -32.93 -31.98
CA ASN A 18 -156.68 -32.44 -32.68
C ASN A 18 -156.77 -30.93 -33.01
N ARG A 19 -156.20 -29.96 -32.27
CA ARG A 19 -154.82 -29.80 -31.75
C ARG A 19 -153.77 -30.11 -32.84
N GLU A 20 -153.19 -29.03 -33.40
CA GLU A 20 -151.88 -28.95 -34.10
C GLU A 20 -151.84 -28.99 -35.65
N SER A 21 -152.78 -28.41 -36.42
CA SER A 21 -152.64 -28.35 -37.90
C SER A 21 -153.24 -27.14 -38.62
N CYS A 22 -153.31 -25.94 -38.00
CA CYS A 22 -153.95 -24.77 -38.62
C CYS A 22 -153.02 -23.61 -39.04
N ASP A 23 -151.70 -23.71 -38.82
CA ASP A 23 -150.81 -22.58 -39.12
C ASP A 23 -150.62 -22.40 -40.64
N ASP A 24 -150.43 -23.49 -41.41
CA ASP A 24 -150.24 -23.43 -42.87
C ASP A 24 -151.45 -22.89 -43.66
N LEU A 25 -152.68 -23.07 -43.13
CA LEU A 25 -153.90 -22.55 -43.76
C LEU A 25 -154.03 -21.03 -43.61
N THR A 26 -153.49 -20.46 -42.52
CA THR A 26 -153.54 -19.01 -42.30
C THR A 26 -152.56 -18.25 -43.17
N GLU A 27 -151.40 -18.84 -43.48
CA GLU A 27 -150.41 -18.22 -44.36
C GLU A 27 -150.90 -18.14 -45.81
N LEU A 28 -151.56 -19.18 -46.31
CA LEU A 28 -152.10 -19.19 -47.68
C LEU A 28 -153.27 -18.21 -47.86
N GLU A 29 -154.11 -18.02 -46.83
CA GLU A 29 -155.14 -16.98 -46.83
C GLU A 29 -154.56 -15.56 -46.87
N ALA A 30 -153.42 -15.33 -46.21
CA ALA A 30 -152.78 -14.02 -46.18
C ALA A 30 -152.19 -13.63 -47.55
N GLU A 31 -151.61 -14.57 -48.29
CA GLU A 31 -151.04 -14.32 -49.62
C GLU A 31 -152.13 -14.00 -50.67
N LEU A 32 -153.25 -14.74 -50.64
CA LEU A 32 -154.38 -14.47 -51.54
C LEU A 32 -154.98 -13.07 -51.30
N ARG A 33 -155.10 -12.62 -50.05
CA ARG A 33 -155.60 -11.26 -49.75
C ARG A 33 -154.70 -10.17 -50.32
N ARG A 34 -153.38 -10.35 -50.30
CA ARG A 34 -152.43 -9.38 -50.89
C ARG A 34 -152.58 -9.27 -52.41
N ALA A 35 -152.81 -10.39 -53.11
CA ALA A 35 -153.01 -10.39 -54.55
C ALA A 35 -154.31 -9.64 -54.97
N TYR A 36 -155.39 -9.77 -54.20
CA TYR A 36 -156.63 -9.03 -54.47
C TYR A 36 -156.49 -7.52 -54.27
N LEU A 37 -155.79 -7.06 -53.22
CA LEU A 37 -155.54 -5.62 -52.98
C LEU A 37 -154.72 -4.97 -54.11
N ALA A 38 -153.73 -5.68 -54.64
CA ALA A 38 -152.93 -5.18 -55.77
C ALA A 38 -153.78 -4.99 -57.05
N LYS A 39 -154.81 -5.80 -57.26
CA LYS A 39 -155.73 -5.68 -58.39
C LYS A 39 -156.63 -4.44 -58.28
N GLU A 40 -157.13 -4.12 -57.08
CA GLU A 40 -157.99 -2.95 -56.85
C GLU A 40 -157.24 -1.62 -57.04
N LEU A 41 -156.01 -1.52 -56.54
CA LEU A 41 -155.17 -0.33 -56.72
C LEU A 41 -154.93 0.01 -58.20
N ARG A 42 -154.82 -1.00 -59.05
CA ARG A 42 -154.60 -0.80 -60.49
C ARG A 42 -155.86 -0.27 -61.21
N ALA A 43 -157.05 -0.61 -60.73
CA ALA A 43 -158.30 -0.08 -61.25
C ALA A 43 -158.49 1.41 -60.90
N GLN A 44 -158.15 1.82 -59.67
CA GLN A 44 -158.28 3.21 -59.22
C GLN A 44 -157.38 4.19 -59.97
N LEU A 45 -156.20 3.75 -60.42
CA LEU A 45 -155.31 4.61 -61.22
C LEU A 45 -155.92 4.94 -62.59
N LEU A 46 -156.62 3.99 -63.22
CA LEU A 46 -157.27 4.20 -64.51
C LEU A 46 -158.46 5.17 -64.43
N GLU A 47 -159.23 5.15 -63.33
CA GLU A 47 -160.34 6.10 -63.12
C GLU A 47 -159.84 7.55 -63.04
N ARG A 48 -158.72 7.80 -62.33
CA ARG A 48 -158.16 9.15 -62.18
C ARG A 48 -157.66 9.76 -63.49
N GLU A 49 -157.21 8.95 -64.44
CA GLU A 49 -156.78 9.45 -65.75
C GLU A 49 -157.96 9.89 -66.62
N ALA A 50 -159.11 9.22 -66.50
CA ALA A 50 -160.34 9.59 -67.20
C ALA A 50 -160.91 10.94 -66.71
N GLU A 51 -160.87 11.21 -65.39
CA GLU A 51 -161.37 12.46 -64.82
C GLU A 51 -160.59 13.70 -65.31
N ARG A 52 -159.27 13.59 -65.46
CA ARG A 52 -158.42 14.70 -65.94
C ARG A 52 -158.75 15.12 -67.37
N TYR A 53 -159.18 14.18 -68.22
CA TYR A 53 -159.60 14.51 -69.58
C TYR A 53 -160.91 15.32 -69.62
N VAL A 54 -161.84 15.08 -68.69
CA VAL A 54 -163.12 15.81 -68.61
C VAL A 54 -162.93 17.26 -68.13
N GLU A 55 -162.03 17.51 -67.18
CA GLU A 55 -161.79 18.88 -66.67
C GLU A 55 -161.19 19.84 -67.70
N ASN A 56 -160.35 19.33 -68.61
CA ASN A 56 -159.73 20.17 -69.64
C ASN A 56 -160.73 20.72 -70.66
N ILE A 57 -161.78 19.95 -70.97
CA ILE A 57 -162.86 20.40 -71.87
C ILE A 57 -163.67 21.54 -71.23
N ARG A 58 -163.92 21.48 -69.92
CA ARG A 58 -164.65 22.54 -69.19
C ARG A 58 -163.89 23.88 -69.15
N LYS A 59 -162.56 23.86 -69.07
CA LYS A 59 -161.73 25.08 -69.05
C LYS A 59 -161.72 25.85 -70.37
N GLN A 60 -161.94 25.19 -71.50
CA GLN A 60 -162.01 25.87 -72.80
C GLN A 60 -163.32 26.64 -72.97
N ALA A 61 -164.45 26.10 -72.50
CA ALA A 61 -165.76 26.77 -72.57
C ALA A 61 -165.85 28.05 -71.71
N ALA A 62 -165.11 28.13 -70.59
CA ALA A 62 -165.11 29.31 -69.72
C ALA A 62 -164.40 30.54 -70.34
N ARG A 63 -163.38 30.31 -71.18
CA ARG A 63 -162.58 31.40 -71.79
C ARG A 63 -163.32 32.15 -72.91
N GLU A 64 -164.32 31.55 -73.53
CA GLU A 64 -165.12 32.19 -74.58
C GLU A 64 -166.19 33.16 -74.03
N VAL A 65 -166.56 33.02 -72.75
CA VAL A 65 -167.55 33.88 -72.08
C VAL A 65 -166.89 35.18 -71.55
N GLU A 66 -165.63 35.12 -71.10
CA GLU A 66 -164.90 36.29 -70.58
C GLU A 66 -164.52 37.33 -71.65
N GLN A 67 -164.38 36.93 -72.92
CA GLN A 67 -163.99 37.85 -74.00
C GLN A 67 -165.13 38.74 -74.51
N ARG A 68 -166.38 38.49 -74.11
CA ARG A 68 -167.55 39.31 -74.50
C ARG A 68 -167.91 40.40 -73.50
N ALA A 69 -167.22 40.46 -72.35
CA ALA A 69 -167.48 41.47 -71.33
C ALA A 69 -166.53 42.68 -71.45
N VAL A 70 -166.97 43.66 -72.24
CA VAL A 70 -166.95 45.08 -71.85
C VAL A 70 -165.55 45.72 -71.68
N LEU A 71 -164.85 46.29 -72.67
CA LEU A 71 -165.21 46.93 -73.94
C LEU A 71 -166.34 47.99 -73.91
N GLU A 72 -166.66 48.54 -72.74
CA GLU A 72 -167.32 49.86 -72.64
C GLU A 72 -166.60 50.68 -71.57
N ASP A 73 -165.65 51.52 -71.96
CA ASP A 73 -165.25 52.69 -71.18
C ASP A 73 -164.40 53.69 -72.01
N ASP A 74 -164.80 54.95 -71.89
CA ASP A 74 -164.51 56.13 -72.72
C ASP A 74 -163.00 56.49 -72.86
N PRO A 75 -162.41 56.61 -74.07
CA PRO A 75 -160.94 56.63 -74.27
C PRO A 75 -160.23 57.99 -74.03
N ARG A 76 -160.93 59.09 -73.72
CA ARG A 76 -160.29 60.43 -73.73
C ARG A 76 -159.57 60.87 -72.45
N ARG A 77 -159.65 60.11 -71.34
CA ARG A 77 -158.98 60.46 -70.07
C ARG A 77 -157.66 59.70 -69.77
N ARG A 78 -157.24 58.74 -70.61
CA ARG A 78 -156.08 57.86 -70.32
C ARG A 78 -154.74 58.32 -70.93
N SER A 79 -154.71 59.23 -71.89
CA SER A 79 -153.48 59.70 -72.56
C SER A 79 -152.64 60.64 -71.69
N GLU A 80 -153.26 61.64 -71.04
CA GLU A 80 -152.54 62.67 -70.27
C GLU A 80 -151.84 62.11 -69.00
N SER A 81 -152.40 61.07 -68.39
CA SER A 81 -151.83 60.47 -67.17
C SER A 81 -150.65 59.52 -67.42
N ARG A 82 -150.41 59.07 -68.67
CA ARG A 82 -149.25 58.23 -69.04
C ARG A 82 -148.01 59.05 -69.38
N GLU A 83 -148.17 60.19 -70.04
CA GLU A 83 -147.05 61.06 -70.41
C GLU A 83 -146.40 61.68 -69.17
N GLN A 84 -147.19 62.10 -68.18
CA GLN A 84 -146.67 62.61 -66.90
C GLN A 84 -145.87 61.55 -66.13
N LYS A 85 -146.30 60.28 -66.13
CA LYS A 85 -145.58 59.18 -65.48
C LYS A 85 -144.27 58.80 -66.21
N SER A 86 -144.23 58.90 -67.55
CA SER A 86 -143.00 58.68 -68.34
C SER A 86 -141.97 59.78 -68.12
N ALA A 87 -142.40 61.03 -67.99
CA ALA A 87 -141.51 62.16 -67.74
C ALA A 87 -140.88 62.09 -66.34
N ALA A 88 -141.67 61.74 -65.31
CA ALA A 88 -141.19 61.53 -63.95
C ALA A 88 -140.14 60.40 -63.88
N TYR A 89 -140.40 59.27 -64.55
CA TYR A 89 -139.46 58.14 -64.57
C TYR A 89 -138.12 58.47 -65.26
N ARG A 90 -138.13 59.29 -66.31
CA ARG A 90 -136.87 59.76 -66.95
C ARG A 90 -136.06 60.65 -66.03
N GLN A 91 -136.72 61.54 -65.29
CA GLN A 91 -136.04 62.39 -64.30
C GLN A 91 -135.41 61.56 -63.18
N GLU A 92 -136.09 60.51 -62.70
CA GLU A 92 -135.54 59.58 -61.70
C GLU A 92 -134.29 58.83 -62.22
N LEU A 93 -134.31 58.37 -63.48
CA LEU A 93 -133.13 57.73 -64.09
C LEU A 93 -131.94 58.69 -64.25
N ASP A 94 -132.18 59.94 -64.64
CA ASP A 94 -131.12 60.95 -64.74
C ASP A 94 -130.51 61.25 -63.36
N VAL A 95 -131.31 61.27 -62.30
CA VAL A 95 -130.84 61.39 -60.92
C VAL A 95 -129.97 60.18 -60.53
N GLN A 96 -130.38 58.96 -60.85
CA GLN A 96 -129.60 57.75 -60.59
C GLN A 96 -128.25 57.75 -61.33
N ILE A 97 -128.22 58.20 -62.59
CA ILE A 97 -126.98 58.31 -63.37
C ILE A 97 -126.03 59.33 -62.74
N LYS A 98 -126.55 60.49 -62.31
CA LYS A 98 -125.74 61.51 -61.61
C LYS A 98 -125.17 60.98 -60.30
N GLN A 99 -126.00 60.32 -59.48
CA GLN A 99 -125.55 59.68 -58.23
C GLN A 99 -124.46 58.64 -58.49
N LYS A 100 -124.63 57.75 -59.48
CA LYS A 100 -123.60 56.78 -59.88
C LYS A 100 -122.32 57.44 -60.42
N GLY A 101 -122.45 58.59 -61.07
CA GLY A 101 -121.32 59.40 -61.52
C GLY A 101 -120.53 60.01 -60.37
N GLU A 102 -121.22 60.53 -59.34
CA GLU A 102 -120.62 61.05 -58.12
C GLU A 102 -119.95 59.94 -57.30
N GLU A 103 -120.60 58.79 -57.13
CA GLU A 103 -120.02 57.60 -56.49
C GLU A 103 -118.71 57.17 -57.16
N ARG A 104 -118.64 57.19 -58.50
CA ARG A 104 -117.40 56.87 -59.24
C ARG A 104 -116.30 57.90 -59.01
N ARG A 105 -116.64 59.20 -58.90
CA ARG A 105 -115.65 60.23 -58.59
C ARG A 105 -115.08 60.05 -57.19
N ILE A 106 -115.95 59.79 -56.22
CA ILE A 106 -115.55 59.48 -54.83
C ILE A 106 -114.64 58.25 -54.82
N ALA A 107 -115.01 57.16 -55.50
CA ALA A 107 -114.19 55.95 -55.56
C ALA A 107 -112.81 56.17 -56.21
N ILE A 108 -112.70 57.05 -57.21
CA ILE A 108 -111.41 57.40 -57.82
C ILE A 108 -110.56 58.23 -56.85
N GLU A 109 -111.16 59.18 -56.14
CA GLU A 109 -110.48 59.96 -55.11
C GLU A 109 -110.03 59.09 -53.94
N GLU A 110 -110.85 58.16 -53.49
CA GLU A 110 -110.52 57.14 -52.49
C GLU A 110 -109.36 56.25 -52.97
N ALA A 111 -109.44 55.71 -54.19
CA ALA A 111 -108.35 54.90 -54.76
C ALA A 111 -107.04 55.68 -54.92
N ARG A 112 -107.10 57.00 -55.16
CA ARG A 112 -105.91 57.85 -55.18
C ARG A 112 -105.32 58.02 -53.79
N ARG A 113 -106.15 58.31 -52.78
CA ARG A 113 -105.72 58.38 -51.38
C ARG A 113 -105.14 57.06 -50.90
N GLU A 114 -105.76 55.94 -51.26
CA GLU A 114 -105.24 54.60 -50.94
C GLU A 114 -103.86 54.36 -51.54
N ARG A 115 -103.61 54.79 -52.79
CA ARG A 115 -102.27 54.68 -53.40
C ARG A 115 -101.24 55.57 -52.71
N GLU A 116 -101.62 56.79 -52.34
CA GLU A 116 -100.75 57.70 -51.59
C GLU A 116 -100.38 57.07 -50.23
N ILE A 117 -101.35 56.51 -49.51
CA ILE A 117 -101.11 55.78 -48.25
C ILE A 117 -100.23 54.54 -48.47
N LEU A 118 -100.44 53.77 -49.54
CA LEU A 118 -99.61 52.59 -49.82
C LEU A 118 -98.16 52.98 -50.12
N ALA A 119 -97.93 54.08 -50.85
CA ALA A 119 -96.59 54.59 -51.09
C ALA A 119 -95.92 55.03 -49.78
N GLU A 120 -96.63 55.74 -48.90
CA GLU A 120 -96.12 56.10 -47.55
C GLU A 120 -95.81 54.86 -46.70
N VAL A 121 -96.64 53.82 -46.76
CA VAL A 121 -96.40 52.55 -46.04
C VAL A 121 -95.16 51.84 -46.57
N ASP A 122 -94.93 51.85 -47.88
CA ASP A 122 -93.73 51.26 -48.49
C ASP A 122 -92.47 52.05 -48.12
N GLU A 123 -92.52 53.39 -48.13
CA GLU A 123 -91.41 54.24 -47.65
C GLU A 123 -91.07 53.95 -46.18
N ILE A 124 -92.08 53.86 -45.30
CA ILE A 124 -91.88 53.54 -43.88
C ILE A 124 -91.27 52.14 -43.71
N ARG A 125 -91.67 51.16 -44.53
CA ARG A 125 -91.10 49.81 -44.51
C ARG A 125 -89.63 49.82 -44.90
N GLU A 126 -89.26 50.52 -45.97
CA GLU A 126 -87.87 50.65 -46.40
C GLU A 126 -87.01 51.32 -45.31
N GLU A 127 -87.51 52.38 -44.68
CA GLU A 127 -86.82 53.04 -43.57
C GLU A 127 -86.63 52.09 -42.37
N CYS A 128 -87.66 51.33 -42.01
CA CYS A 128 -87.60 50.34 -40.93
C CYS A 128 -86.60 49.21 -41.24
N GLU A 129 -86.60 48.68 -42.46
CA GLU A 129 -85.63 47.65 -42.89
C GLU A 129 -84.19 48.19 -42.84
N MET A 130 -83.98 49.43 -43.28
CA MET A 130 -82.68 50.09 -43.23
C MET A 130 -82.20 50.31 -41.78
N LEU A 131 -83.10 50.71 -40.88
CA LEU A 131 -82.80 50.83 -39.45
C LEU A 131 -82.44 49.48 -38.83
N GLU A 132 -83.21 48.42 -39.10
CA GLU A 132 -82.89 47.07 -38.61
C GLU A 132 -81.53 46.58 -39.09
N ILE A 133 -81.19 46.82 -40.37
CA ILE A 133 -79.88 46.46 -40.91
C ILE A 133 -78.77 47.24 -40.19
N PHE A 134 -79.00 48.52 -39.92
CA PHE A 134 -78.04 49.36 -39.20
C PHE A 134 -77.87 48.93 -37.74
N GLU A 135 -78.95 48.60 -37.04
CA GLU A 135 -78.93 48.06 -35.68
C GLU A 135 -78.17 46.74 -35.62
N LYS A 136 -78.49 45.77 -36.50
CA LYS A 136 -77.78 44.49 -36.59
C LYS A 136 -76.27 44.68 -36.85
N LYS A 137 -75.90 45.65 -37.69
CA LYS A 137 -74.48 46.01 -37.93
C LYS A 137 -73.82 46.59 -36.68
N ASN A 138 -74.52 47.46 -35.94
CA ASN A 138 -74.01 48.04 -34.70
C ASN A 138 -73.85 46.98 -33.61
N GLU A 139 -74.83 46.10 -33.43
CA GLU A 139 -74.76 44.97 -32.51
C GLU A 139 -73.56 44.08 -32.81
N LEU A 140 -73.34 43.73 -34.08
CA LEU A 140 -72.19 42.94 -34.50
C LEU A 140 -70.87 43.67 -34.23
N ALA A 141 -70.79 44.98 -34.47
CA ALA A 141 -69.63 45.79 -34.16
C ALA A 141 -69.37 45.85 -32.63
N GLU A 142 -70.41 45.95 -31.81
CA GLU A 142 -70.27 45.88 -30.35
C GLU A 142 -69.77 44.52 -29.87
N ILE A 143 -70.33 43.44 -30.40
CA ILE A 143 -69.88 42.07 -30.10
C ILE A 143 -68.41 41.91 -30.46
N MET A 144 -67.99 42.37 -31.64
CA MET A 144 -66.59 42.33 -32.06
C MET A 144 -65.67 43.14 -31.16
N ARG A 145 -66.07 44.36 -30.73
CA ARG A 145 -65.30 45.17 -29.78
C ARG A 145 -65.14 44.47 -28.44
N ARG A 146 -66.22 43.89 -27.90
CA ARG A 146 -66.19 43.12 -26.64
C ARG A 146 -65.29 41.90 -26.77
N GLN A 147 -65.41 41.12 -27.84
CA GLN A 147 -64.55 39.96 -28.10
C GLN A 147 -63.06 40.33 -28.24
N TRP A 148 -62.77 41.46 -28.89
CA TRP A 148 -61.41 41.96 -29.01
C TRP A 148 -60.82 42.37 -27.65
N LEU A 149 -61.58 43.08 -26.82
CA LEU A 149 -61.18 43.45 -25.46
C LEU A 149 -60.90 42.19 -24.62
N VAL A 150 -61.83 41.24 -24.60
CA VAL A 150 -61.66 39.97 -23.88
C VAL A 150 -60.43 39.21 -24.38
N SER A 151 -60.20 39.17 -25.69
CA SER A 151 -59.02 38.50 -26.28
C SER A 151 -57.71 39.21 -25.96
N ARG A 152 -57.73 40.53 -25.77
CA ARG A 152 -56.58 41.33 -25.34
C ARG A 152 -56.29 41.09 -23.87
N GLU A 153 -57.31 41.14 -23.01
CA GLU A 153 -57.18 40.86 -21.57
C GLU A 153 -56.71 39.43 -21.32
N MET A 154 -57.28 38.44 -22.02
CA MET A 154 -56.82 37.05 -21.93
C MET A 154 -55.35 36.89 -22.31
N ARG A 155 -54.87 37.62 -23.34
CA ARG A 155 -53.45 37.62 -23.71
C ARG A 155 -52.59 38.24 -22.61
N GLN A 156 -53.00 39.37 -22.03
CA GLN A 156 -52.29 40.00 -20.93
C GLN A 156 -52.22 39.10 -19.69
N ILE A 157 -53.33 38.45 -19.32
CA ILE A 157 -53.38 37.51 -18.20
C ILE A 157 -52.45 36.31 -18.44
N ARG A 158 -52.36 35.80 -19.68
CA ARG A 158 -51.43 34.71 -20.01
C ARG A 158 -49.98 35.14 -19.85
N LEU A 159 -49.62 36.31 -20.40
CA LEU A 159 -48.26 36.85 -20.26
C LEU A 159 -47.87 37.06 -18.79
N GLN A 160 -48.76 37.66 -17.99
CA GLN A 160 -48.52 37.83 -16.55
C GLN A 160 -48.36 36.49 -15.82
N LYS A 161 -49.15 35.47 -16.16
CA LYS A 161 -49.00 34.14 -15.58
C LYS A 161 -47.68 33.48 -15.98
N GLU A 162 -47.22 33.67 -17.22
CA GLU A 162 -45.93 33.17 -17.68
C GLU A 162 -44.79 33.85 -16.91
N GLU A 163 -44.82 35.17 -16.76
CA GLU A 163 -43.86 35.93 -15.96
C GLU A 163 -43.86 35.48 -14.48
N GLU A 164 -45.03 35.31 -13.85
CA GLU A 164 -45.12 34.80 -12.48
C GLU A 164 -44.54 33.38 -12.34
N LEU A 165 -44.74 32.52 -13.33
CA LEU A 165 -44.18 31.16 -13.34
C LEU A 165 -42.66 31.17 -13.52
N GLU A 166 -42.13 32.07 -14.35
CA GLU A 166 -40.68 32.25 -14.51
C GLU A 166 -40.05 32.74 -13.20
N VAL A 167 -40.62 33.76 -12.57
CA VAL A 167 -40.15 34.27 -11.28
C VAL A 167 -40.17 33.19 -10.20
N ARG A 168 -41.21 32.35 -10.15
CA ARG A 168 -41.26 31.21 -9.22
C ARG A 168 -40.16 30.19 -9.48
N LYS A 169 -39.92 29.84 -10.75
CA LYS A 169 -38.84 28.93 -11.13
C LYS A 169 -37.48 29.51 -10.77
N ASP A 170 -37.27 30.81 -10.95
CA ASP A 170 -36.03 31.47 -10.60
C ASP A 170 -35.78 31.42 -9.10
N LEU A 171 -36.80 31.67 -8.28
CA LEU A 171 -36.72 31.51 -6.82
C LEU A 171 -36.41 30.07 -6.42
N GLU A 172 -37.10 29.07 -6.99
CA GLU A 172 -36.82 27.65 -6.75
C GLU A 172 -35.38 27.27 -7.15
N ASN A 173 -34.90 27.79 -8.28
CA ASN A 173 -33.54 27.59 -8.75
C ASN A 173 -32.51 28.22 -7.81
N GLU A 174 -32.77 29.43 -7.30
CA GLU A 174 -31.91 30.10 -6.32
C GLU A 174 -31.84 29.32 -5.00
N GLU A 175 -32.96 28.81 -4.51
CA GLU A 175 -33.01 27.96 -3.31
C GLU A 175 -32.23 26.67 -3.53
N TYR A 176 -32.40 26.02 -4.67
CA TYR A 176 -31.65 24.84 -5.04
C TYR A 176 -30.13 25.09 -5.12
N LEU A 177 -29.71 26.23 -5.70
CA LEU A 177 -28.30 26.62 -5.74
C LEU A 177 -27.74 26.92 -4.35
N LYS A 178 -28.51 27.54 -3.46
CA LYS A 178 -28.13 27.74 -2.05
C LYS A 178 -27.93 26.40 -1.35
N GLU A 179 -28.84 25.44 -1.52
CA GLU A 179 -28.67 24.10 -0.97
C GLU A 179 -27.41 23.39 -1.48
N ILE A 180 -27.12 23.50 -2.78
CA ILE A 180 -25.88 22.94 -3.35
C ILE A 180 -24.68 23.60 -2.70
N ASN A 181 -24.64 24.94 -2.63
CA ASN A 181 -23.53 25.67 -2.04
C ASN A 181 -23.31 25.25 -0.58
N ASP A 182 -24.36 25.17 0.23
CA ASP A 182 -24.31 24.68 1.60
C ASP A 182 -23.74 23.25 1.70
N ARG A 183 -24.19 22.34 0.83
CA ARG A 183 -23.67 20.96 0.78
C ARG A 183 -22.18 20.96 0.41
N THR A 184 -21.76 21.79 -0.54
CA THR A 184 -20.35 21.89 -0.93
C THR A 184 -19.49 22.50 0.18
N GLU A 185 -19.99 23.50 0.92
CA GLU A 185 -19.28 24.08 2.05
C GLU A 185 -19.15 23.09 3.21
N ARG A 186 -20.21 22.36 3.55
CA ARG A 186 -20.15 21.29 4.56
C ARG A 186 -19.15 20.20 4.15
N ALA A 187 -19.12 19.83 2.88
CA ALA A 187 -18.15 18.86 2.36
C ALA A 187 -16.70 19.39 2.43
N LYS A 188 -16.48 20.68 2.14
CA LYS A 188 -15.17 21.33 2.29
C LYS A 188 -14.71 21.34 3.75
N LYS A 189 -15.56 21.77 4.68
CA LYS A 189 -15.28 21.77 6.13
C LYS A 189 -14.93 20.36 6.63
N LEU A 190 -15.71 19.34 6.25
CA LEU A 190 -15.41 17.95 6.59
C LEU A 190 -14.08 17.47 6.01
N ARG A 191 -13.70 17.94 4.81
CA ARG A 191 -12.41 17.62 4.19
C ARG A 191 -11.26 18.28 4.93
N GLU A 192 -11.41 19.54 5.32
CA GLU A 192 -10.44 20.30 6.12
C GLU A 192 -10.23 19.63 7.49
N GLU A 193 -11.30 19.30 8.22
CA GLU A 193 -11.20 18.59 9.50
C GLU A 193 -10.49 17.23 9.38
N ARG A 194 -10.73 16.50 8.28
CA ARG A 194 -10.03 15.23 8.00
C ARG A 194 -8.54 15.46 7.73
N LEU A 195 -8.20 16.51 7.00
CA LEU A 195 -6.81 16.88 6.75
C LEU A 195 -6.11 17.30 8.03
N GLU A 196 -6.72 18.14 8.87
CA GLU A 196 -6.17 18.53 10.17
C GLU A 196 -5.96 17.32 11.08
N LYS A 197 -6.94 16.40 11.17
CA LYS A 197 -6.78 15.15 11.92
C LYS A 197 -5.60 14.34 11.41
N ARG A 198 -5.47 14.20 10.09
CA ARG A 198 -4.34 13.50 9.46
C ARG A 198 -3.02 14.17 9.79
N GLU A 199 -2.91 15.48 9.65
CA GLU A 199 -1.71 16.24 10.01
C GLU A 199 -1.34 16.09 11.47
N ASN A 200 -2.32 16.20 12.38
CA ASN A 200 -2.10 16.00 13.81
C ASN A 200 -1.60 14.58 14.12
N THR A 201 -2.14 13.55 13.45
CA THR A 201 -1.61 12.19 13.59
C THR A 201 -0.20 12.05 13.03
N MET A 202 0.10 12.67 11.88
CA MET A 202 1.44 12.65 11.29
C MET A 202 2.46 13.36 12.20
N ARG A 203 2.11 14.50 12.80
CA ARG A 203 2.96 15.20 13.78
C ARG A 203 3.24 14.33 14.99
N LYS A 204 2.21 13.71 15.59
CA LYS A 204 2.39 12.78 16.73
C LYS A 204 3.31 11.61 16.38
N ILE A 205 3.18 11.04 15.18
CA ILE A 205 4.07 9.96 14.72
C ILE A 205 5.49 10.48 14.56
N ALA A 206 5.68 11.66 13.98
CA ALA A 206 7.00 12.29 13.84
C ALA A 206 7.66 12.54 15.20
N ASP A 207 6.91 13.07 16.18
CA ASP A 207 7.41 13.29 17.54
C ASP A 207 7.86 11.99 18.22
N VAL A 208 7.08 10.90 18.03
CA VAL A 208 7.46 9.57 18.53
C VAL A 208 8.74 9.07 17.86
N ILE A 209 8.85 9.18 16.53
CA ILE A 209 10.06 8.77 15.79
C ILE A 209 11.27 9.58 16.28
N MET A 210 11.15 10.90 16.41
CA MET A 210 12.22 11.76 16.91
C MET A 210 12.64 11.37 18.33
N SER A 211 11.67 11.09 19.22
CA SER A 211 11.98 10.63 20.58
C SER A 211 12.77 9.32 20.56
N ILE A 212 12.37 8.34 19.73
CA ILE A 212 13.06 7.06 19.58
C ILE A 212 14.49 7.27 19.06
N GLU A 213 14.69 8.15 18.07
CA GLU A 213 16.02 8.47 17.56
C GLU A 213 16.92 9.12 18.61
N ILE A 214 16.38 10.04 19.42
CA ILE A 214 17.13 10.67 20.51
C ILE A 214 17.59 9.60 21.51
N HIS A 215 16.68 8.73 21.96
CA HIS A 215 17.02 7.66 22.90
C HIS A 215 18.03 6.66 22.32
N LYS A 216 17.95 6.36 21.02
CA LYS A 216 18.95 5.54 20.32
C LYS A 216 20.33 6.20 20.35
N ARG A 217 20.43 7.48 20.01
CA ARG A 217 21.69 8.23 20.04
C ARG A 217 22.28 8.32 21.45
N GLU A 218 21.44 8.51 22.46
CA GLU A 218 21.88 8.51 23.87
C GLU A 218 22.42 7.15 24.28
N ARG A 219 21.76 6.07 23.88
CA ARG A 219 22.23 4.70 24.12
C ARG A 219 23.54 4.40 23.40
N GLU A 220 23.67 4.83 22.15
CA GLU A 220 24.91 4.67 21.37
C GLU A 220 26.08 5.41 22.05
N LYS A 221 25.87 6.66 22.48
CA LYS A 221 26.88 7.40 23.26
C LYS A 221 27.27 6.68 24.55
N MET A 222 26.30 6.14 25.29
CA MET A 222 26.59 5.37 26.51
C MET A 222 27.42 4.11 26.21
N ILE A 223 27.15 3.43 25.09
CA ILE A 223 27.94 2.27 24.64
C ILE A 223 29.35 2.71 24.26
N GLU A 224 29.51 3.82 23.54
CA GLU A 224 30.82 4.39 23.21
C GLU A 224 31.62 4.71 24.49
N ASP A 225 30.99 5.38 25.48
CA ASP A 225 31.62 5.69 26.76
C ASP A 225 32.09 4.42 27.48
N LEU A 226 31.25 3.37 27.54
CA LEU A 226 31.61 2.08 28.14
C LEU A 226 32.80 1.43 27.42
N ILE A 227 32.80 1.40 26.09
CA ILE A 227 33.90 0.85 25.30
C ILE A 227 35.20 1.63 25.58
N THR A 228 35.13 2.96 25.67
CA THR A 228 36.32 3.76 25.96
C THR A 228 36.87 3.49 27.36
N GLU A 229 36.00 3.23 28.34
CA GLU A 229 36.42 2.91 29.70
C GLU A 229 37.00 1.48 29.79
N ASP A 230 36.41 0.51 29.10
CA ASP A 230 36.96 -0.84 28.99
C ASP A 230 38.37 -0.82 28.38
N ILE A 231 38.58 -0.07 27.29
CA ILE A 231 39.92 0.10 26.68
C ILE A 231 40.91 0.72 27.66
N ARG A 232 40.48 1.73 28.45
CA ARG A 232 41.36 2.35 29.46
C ARG A 232 41.76 1.36 30.56
N LEU A 233 40.81 0.54 31.01
CA LEU A 233 41.06 -0.50 32.00
C LEU A 233 42.01 -1.57 31.46
N GLU A 234 41.82 -2.03 30.22
CA GLU A 234 42.73 -2.98 29.57
C GLU A 234 44.16 -2.44 29.46
N LEU A 235 44.32 -1.17 29.04
CA LEU A 235 45.62 -0.52 28.99
C LEU A 235 46.27 -0.42 30.37
N PHE A 236 45.49 -0.03 31.39
CA PHE A 236 45.97 0.05 32.77
C PHE A 236 46.43 -1.32 33.29
N LEU A 237 45.65 -2.38 33.05
CA LEU A 237 46.02 -3.74 33.45
C LEU A 237 47.27 -4.22 32.71
N SER A 238 47.38 -3.94 31.41
CA SER A 238 48.58 -4.26 30.62
C SER A 238 49.83 -3.56 31.18
N ASP A 239 49.72 -2.29 31.55
CA ASP A 239 50.82 -1.53 32.17
C ASP A 239 51.22 -2.11 33.54
N GLU A 240 50.23 -2.50 34.37
CA GLU A 240 50.49 -3.18 35.65
C GLU A 240 51.15 -4.55 35.47
N GLU A 241 50.71 -5.33 34.48
CA GLU A 241 51.32 -6.63 34.14
C GLU A 241 52.77 -6.45 33.70
N GLU A 242 53.06 -5.47 32.84
CA GLU A 242 54.43 -5.13 32.45
C GLU A 242 55.29 -4.69 33.64
N GLU A 243 54.74 -3.88 34.55
CA GLU A 243 55.42 -3.49 35.79
C GLU A 243 55.77 -4.72 36.65
N ILE A 244 54.83 -5.64 36.81
CA ILE A 244 55.02 -6.89 37.56
C ILE A 244 56.09 -7.74 36.88
N GLU A 245 56.06 -7.90 35.56
CA GLU A 245 57.12 -8.61 34.83
C GLU A 245 58.48 -7.95 35.00
N ARG A 246 58.56 -6.63 34.88
CA ARG A 246 59.82 -5.88 35.10
C ARG A 246 60.34 -6.09 36.53
N LYS A 247 59.46 -6.11 37.54
CA LYS A 247 59.83 -6.41 38.93
C LYS A 247 60.36 -7.83 39.06
N LYS A 248 59.67 -8.84 38.52
CA LYS A 248 60.13 -10.24 38.50
C LYS A 248 61.49 -10.40 37.84
N ARG A 249 61.70 -9.83 36.65
CA ARG A 249 63.01 -9.88 35.96
C ARG A 249 64.13 -9.22 36.77
N ARG A 250 63.84 -8.12 37.48
CA ARG A 250 64.81 -7.49 38.39
C ARG A 250 65.14 -8.40 39.57
N GLU A 251 64.14 -9.02 40.18
CA GLU A 251 64.34 -9.99 41.28
C GLU A 251 65.15 -11.21 40.84
N GLU A 252 64.84 -11.77 39.67
CA GLU A 252 65.60 -12.87 39.06
C GLU A 252 67.06 -12.47 38.83
N LEU A 253 67.32 -11.29 38.28
CA LEU A 253 68.68 -10.78 38.06
C LEU A 253 69.43 -10.55 39.38
N VAL A 254 68.77 -10.01 40.40
CA VAL A 254 69.35 -9.85 41.74
C VAL A 254 69.68 -11.21 42.35
N ASN A 255 68.82 -12.20 42.22
CA ASN A 255 69.06 -13.55 42.73
C ASN A 255 70.22 -14.23 41.99
N ALA A 256 70.27 -14.13 40.66
CA ALA A 256 71.39 -14.64 39.86
C ALA A 256 72.73 -13.99 40.24
N LEU A 257 72.74 -12.67 40.48
CA LEU A 257 73.94 -11.97 40.96
C LEU A 257 74.37 -12.44 42.34
N LYS A 258 73.42 -12.68 43.27
CA LYS A 258 73.73 -13.25 44.59
C LYS A 258 74.35 -14.64 44.47
N GLU A 259 73.75 -15.51 43.65
CA GLU A 259 74.29 -16.84 43.36
C GLU A 259 75.69 -16.78 42.75
N GLN A 260 75.92 -15.86 41.81
CA GLN A 260 77.24 -15.64 41.22
C GLN A 260 78.26 -15.18 42.27
N ILE A 261 77.90 -14.24 43.15
CA ILE A 261 78.77 -13.80 44.24
C ILE A 261 79.13 -14.98 45.14
N LEU A 262 78.13 -15.74 45.63
CA LEU A 262 78.35 -16.92 46.46
C LEU A 262 79.26 -17.94 45.77
N PHE A 263 79.00 -18.23 44.49
CA PHE A 263 79.85 -19.13 43.70
C PHE A 263 81.29 -18.62 43.59
N THR A 264 81.49 -17.32 43.33
CA THR A 264 82.84 -16.73 43.27
C THR A 264 83.55 -16.78 44.62
N GLU A 265 82.85 -16.61 45.73
CA GLU A 265 83.39 -16.74 47.09
C GLU A 265 83.79 -18.18 47.40
N GLU A 266 82.93 -19.15 47.08
CA GLU A 266 83.25 -20.57 47.20
C GLU A 266 84.48 -20.95 46.36
N CYS A 267 84.58 -20.43 45.14
CA CYS A 267 85.75 -20.63 44.29
C CYS A 267 87.01 -20.05 44.92
N LYS A 268 86.96 -18.80 45.44
CA LYS A 268 88.08 -18.19 46.16
C LYS A 268 88.50 -19.02 47.36
N LEU A 269 87.56 -19.51 48.16
CA LEU A 269 87.85 -20.39 49.30
C LEU A 269 88.50 -21.70 48.86
N ARG A 270 88.03 -22.32 47.77
CA ARG A 270 88.64 -23.52 47.19
C ARG A 270 90.06 -23.25 46.70
N PHE A 271 90.32 -22.11 46.03
CA PHE A 271 91.66 -21.73 45.62
C PHE A 271 92.59 -21.53 46.81
N LEU A 272 92.17 -20.76 47.82
CA LEU A 272 92.95 -20.59 49.05
C LEU A 272 93.26 -21.91 49.74
N ARG A 273 92.32 -22.86 49.75
CA ARG A 273 92.55 -24.20 50.29
C ARG A 273 93.59 -24.96 49.47
N LYS A 274 93.48 -24.97 48.14
CA LYS A 274 94.47 -25.60 47.25
C LYS A 274 95.85 -24.96 47.39
N ASP A 275 95.93 -23.63 47.52
CA ASP A 275 97.19 -22.92 47.72
C ASP A 275 97.84 -23.29 49.06
N ARG A 276 97.03 -23.48 50.12
CA ARG A 276 97.53 -24.01 51.41
C ARG A 276 98.02 -25.44 51.28
N GLU A 277 97.24 -26.31 50.64
CA GLU A 277 97.64 -27.71 50.39
C GLU A 277 98.95 -27.77 49.58
N PHE A 278 99.07 -26.93 48.54
CA PHE A 278 100.28 -26.80 47.74
C PHE A 278 101.48 -26.25 48.55
N ALA A 279 101.27 -25.22 49.38
CA ALA A 279 102.32 -24.70 50.26
C ALA A 279 102.80 -25.76 51.26
N GLU A 280 101.88 -26.55 51.84
CA GLU A 280 102.22 -27.68 52.72
C GLU A 280 103.01 -28.77 51.99
N GLU A 281 102.64 -29.10 50.75
CA GLU A 281 103.39 -30.06 49.92
C GLU A 281 104.81 -29.57 49.60
N ILE A 282 104.97 -28.29 49.25
CA ILE A 282 106.29 -27.67 49.04
C ILE A 282 107.11 -27.72 50.33
N MET A 283 106.52 -27.33 51.46
CA MET A 283 107.22 -27.37 52.76
C MET A 283 107.64 -28.78 53.15
N ARG A 284 106.82 -29.80 52.85
CA ARG A 284 107.19 -31.21 53.04
C ARG A 284 108.37 -31.60 52.15
N LYS A 285 108.35 -31.24 50.86
CA LYS A 285 109.47 -31.51 49.94
C LYS A 285 110.76 -30.83 50.40
N ILE A 286 110.71 -29.57 50.81
CA ILE A 286 111.87 -28.86 51.36
C ILE A 286 112.41 -29.58 52.60
N ALA A 287 111.55 -30.00 53.52
CA ALA A 287 111.96 -30.74 54.71
C ALA A 287 112.54 -32.14 54.40
N GLU A 288 112.05 -32.80 53.36
CA GLU A 288 112.60 -34.07 52.85
C GLU A 288 113.97 -33.85 52.19
N ASP A 289 114.12 -32.82 51.36
CA ASP A 289 115.39 -32.45 50.72
C ASP A 289 116.44 -32.06 51.77
N GLU A 290 116.08 -31.28 52.81
CA GLU A 290 116.99 -30.96 53.92
C GLU A 290 117.42 -32.20 54.73
N ARG A 291 116.55 -33.22 54.85
CA ARG A 291 116.91 -34.50 55.49
C ARG A 291 117.90 -35.29 54.62
N ILE A 292 117.70 -35.29 53.30
CA ILE A 292 118.60 -35.94 52.34
C ILE A 292 119.98 -35.25 52.34
N ASP A 293 120.01 -33.92 52.38
CA ASP A 293 121.25 -33.14 52.44
C ASP A 293 122.06 -33.38 53.73
N LYS A 294 121.39 -33.54 54.87
CA LYS A 294 122.07 -33.92 56.13
C LYS A 294 122.69 -35.32 56.06
N LEU A 295 122.04 -36.27 55.39
CA LEU A 295 122.56 -37.63 55.20
C LEU A 295 123.77 -37.68 54.24
N THR A 296 123.79 -36.83 53.20
CA THR A 296 124.94 -36.75 52.27
C THR A 296 126.16 -36.06 52.89
N ASP A 297 125.97 -35.09 53.79
CA ASP A 297 127.09 -34.44 54.50
C ASP A 297 127.75 -35.35 55.55
N GLU A 298 126.99 -36.20 56.25
CA GLU A 298 127.56 -37.22 57.13
C GLU A 298 128.33 -38.30 56.36
N ALA A 299 127.86 -38.68 55.16
CA ALA A 299 128.57 -39.60 54.27
C ALA A 299 129.88 -39.00 53.75
N ARG A 300 129.91 -37.70 53.40
CA ARG A 300 131.15 -36.99 53.01
C ARG A 300 132.17 -36.90 54.14
N ARG A 301 131.73 -36.75 55.41
CA ARG A 301 132.65 -36.74 56.57
C ARG A 301 133.30 -38.11 56.83
N ARG A 302 132.56 -39.23 56.70
CA ARG A 302 133.14 -40.58 56.86
C ARG A 302 134.18 -40.91 55.78
N MET A 303 133.89 -40.57 54.51
CA MET A 303 134.83 -40.77 53.41
C MET A 303 136.14 -39.99 53.61
N ARG A 304 136.08 -38.73 54.05
CA ARG A 304 137.30 -37.94 54.31
C ARG A 304 138.15 -38.49 55.46
N ALA A 305 137.52 -39.09 56.48
CA ALA A 305 138.23 -39.74 57.58
C ALA A 305 138.96 -41.02 57.12
N GLN A 306 138.30 -41.85 56.29
CA GLN A 306 138.92 -43.06 55.71
C GLN A 306 140.11 -42.71 54.80
N TYR A 307 139.96 -41.73 53.91
CA TYR A 307 141.07 -41.27 53.06
C TYR A 307 142.28 -40.75 53.87
N ALA A 308 142.06 -40.14 55.03
CA ALA A 308 143.14 -39.66 55.89
C ALA A 308 143.90 -40.79 56.61
N GLU A 309 143.21 -41.89 56.97
CA GLU A 309 143.85 -43.07 57.55
C GLU A 309 144.66 -43.86 56.51
N ASP A 310 144.13 -44.04 55.30
CA ASP A 310 144.83 -44.73 54.22
C ASP A 310 146.11 -44.00 53.79
N LEU A 311 146.08 -42.67 53.75
CA LEU A 311 147.26 -41.84 53.48
C LEU A 311 148.35 -41.98 54.55
N LYS A 312 147.97 -42.09 55.83
CA LYS A 312 148.94 -42.32 56.93
C LYS A 312 149.62 -43.68 56.80
N GLN A 313 148.87 -44.73 56.47
CA GLN A 313 149.43 -46.07 56.29
C GLN A 313 150.42 -46.13 55.12
N LEU A 314 150.10 -45.49 53.99
CA LEU A 314 151.01 -45.41 52.84
C LEU A 314 152.32 -44.67 53.16
N ILE A 315 152.27 -43.62 53.97
CA ILE A 315 153.47 -42.88 54.42
C ILE A 315 154.34 -43.75 55.33
N GLU A 316 153.74 -44.51 56.26
CA GLU A 316 154.49 -45.44 57.13
C GLU A 316 155.16 -46.58 56.35
N ILE A 317 154.47 -47.16 55.37
CA ILE A 317 155.04 -48.19 54.50
C ILE A 317 156.25 -47.64 53.74
N ARG A 318 156.14 -46.41 53.20
CA ARG A 318 157.25 -45.76 52.48
C ARG A 318 158.45 -45.48 53.37
N ARG A 319 158.24 -45.13 54.65
CA ARG A 319 159.32 -44.97 55.65
C ARG A 319 160.05 -46.28 55.91
N LYS A 320 159.32 -47.38 56.13
CA LYS A 320 159.90 -48.72 56.39
C LYS A 320 160.73 -49.25 55.22
N ILE A 321 160.34 -48.94 53.98
CA ILE A 321 161.13 -49.31 52.79
C ILE A 321 162.47 -48.56 52.77
N ARG A 322 162.45 -47.25 53.03
CA ARG A 322 163.65 -46.41 53.03
C ARG A 322 164.66 -46.80 54.12
N GLU A 323 164.18 -47.16 55.31
CA GLU A 323 165.04 -47.64 56.40
C GLU A 323 165.74 -48.96 56.05
N LYS A 324 165.04 -49.87 55.35
CA LYS A 324 165.64 -51.13 54.87
C LYS A 324 166.70 -50.90 53.80
N GLU A 325 166.49 -49.96 52.88
CA GLU A 325 167.48 -49.60 51.85
C GLU A 325 168.76 -49.01 52.46
N ILE A 326 168.62 -48.15 53.47
CA ILE A 326 169.77 -47.56 54.18
C ILE A 326 170.57 -48.65 54.91
N ALA A 327 169.89 -49.59 55.59
CA ALA A 327 170.54 -50.69 56.29
C ALA A 327 171.35 -51.61 55.35
N ILE A 328 170.85 -51.87 54.12
CA ILE A 328 171.57 -52.65 53.11
C ILE A 328 172.84 -51.93 52.66
N MET A 329 172.77 -50.61 52.40
CA MET A 329 173.95 -49.85 51.98
C MET A 329 175.04 -49.75 53.05
N GLU A 330 174.68 -49.66 54.34
CA GLU A 330 175.66 -49.65 55.43
C GLU A 330 176.38 -50.99 55.60
N GLN A 331 175.72 -52.11 55.27
CA GLN A 331 176.30 -53.44 55.36
C GLN A 331 177.31 -53.70 54.24
N ASP A 332 177.01 -53.27 53.01
CA ASP A 332 177.93 -53.34 51.87
C ASP A 332 179.21 -52.54 52.08
N LEU A 333 179.14 -51.38 52.76
CA LEU A 333 180.33 -50.58 53.10
C LEU A 333 181.23 -51.27 54.14
N LYS A 334 180.65 -51.94 55.13
CA LYS A 334 181.40 -52.69 56.15
C LYS A 334 182.13 -53.90 55.57
N ASP A 335 181.52 -54.58 54.59
CA ASP A 335 182.11 -55.76 53.97
C ASP A 335 183.25 -55.41 53.00
N ARG A 336 183.18 -54.25 52.32
CA ARG A 336 184.29 -53.73 51.50
C ARG A 336 185.50 -53.34 52.35
N ALA A 337 185.29 -52.69 53.50
CA ALA A 337 186.39 -52.32 54.41
C ALA A 337 187.16 -53.55 54.94
N LYS A 338 186.45 -54.63 55.31
CA LYS A 338 187.08 -55.87 55.78
C LYS A 338 187.91 -56.58 54.71
N GLN A 339 187.50 -56.51 53.45
CA GLN A 339 188.25 -57.13 52.35
C GLN A 339 189.57 -56.41 52.04
N GLU A 340 189.65 -55.10 52.27
CA GLU A 340 190.88 -54.33 52.08
C GLU A 340 191.90 -54.55 53.20
N GLU A 341 191.46 -54.69 54.46
CA GLU A 341 192.35 -55.05 55.58
C GLU A 341 193.02 -56.41 55.39
N ILE A 342 192.26 -57.42 54.95
CA ILE A 342 192.78 -58.78 54.72
C ILE A 342 193.85 -58.79 53.61
N LYS A 343 193.69 -57.96 52.56
CA LYS A 343 194.69 -57.83 51.49
C LYS A 343 195.96 -57.13 51.98
N ALA A 344 195.84 -56.10 52.81
CA ALA A 344 196.97 -55.37 53.36
C ALA A 344 197.82 -56.23 54.31
N GLU A 345 197.21 -57.09 55.13
CA GLU A 345 197.92 -57.98 56.04
C GLU A 345 198.70 -59.10 55.33
N ARG A 346 198.16 -59.66 54.24
CA ARG A 346 198.86 -60.68 53.44
C ARG A 346 200.14 -60.12 52.81
N MET A 347 200.06 -58.91 52.23
CA MET A 347 201.22 -58.22 51.65
C MET A 347 202.34 -57.96 52.66
N LYS A 348 201.99 -57.61 53.92
CA LYS A 348 202.98 -57.42 54.99
C LYS A 348 203.66 -58.73 55.41
N LYS A 349 202.94 -59.85 55.43
CA LYS A 349 203.49 -61.16 55.78
C LYS A 349 204.45 -61.70 54.72
N ASP A 350 204.09 -61.59 53.44
CA ASP A 350 204.96 -62.03 52.34
C ASP A 350 206.24 -61.19 52.27
N ARG A 351 206.13 -59.89 52.53
CA ARG A 351 207.27 -58.97 52.60
C ARG A 351 208.23 -59.30 53.75
N LYS A 352 207.73 -59.65 54.94
CA LYS A 352 208.56 -60.12 56.07
C LYS A 352 209.24 -61.48 55.78
N ARG A 353 208.56 -62.38 55.06
CA ARG A 353 209.12 -63.70 54.71
C ARG A 353 210.31 -63.59 53.77
N LEU A 354 210.18 -62.77 52.72
CA LEU A 354 211.25 -62.46 51.78
C LEU A 354 212.46 -61.82 52.46
N LEU A 355 212.24 -60.98 53.47
CA LEU A 355 213.31 -60.38 54.27
C LEU A 355 214.02 -61.40 55.17
N GLN A 356 213.31 -62.36 55.76
CA GLN A 356 213.91 -63.41 56.59
C GLN A 356 214.77 -64.40 55.78
N GLU A 357 214.34 -64.79 54.58
CA GLU A 357 215.05 -65.79 53.77
C GLU A 357 216.33 -65.24 53.11
N HIS A 358 216.38 -63.94 52.83
CA HIS A 358 217.46 -63.32 52.06
C HIS A 358 218.36 -62.39 52.87
N ALA A 359 218.03 -62.11 54.15
CA ALA A 359 218.85 -61.24 55.01
C ALA A 359 220.30 -61.71 55.14
N SER A 360 220.55 -63.02 55.27
CA SER A 360 221.90 -63.56 55.47
C SER A 360 222.80 -63.51 54.23
N ASN A 361 222.24 -63.37 53.02
CA ASN A 361 222.99 -63.42 51.77
C ASN A 361 223.13 -62.07 51.05
N VAL A 362 222.30 -61.07 51.38
CA VAL A 362 222.21 -59.81 50.59
C VAL A 362 222.42 -58.55 51.43
N ALA A 363 222.70 -58.66 52.74
CA ALA A 363 222.88 -57.50 53.64
C ALA A 363 223.87 -56.44 53.12
N GLU A 364 224.92 -56.85 52.40
CA GLU A 364 225.93 -55.93 51.84
C GLU A 364 225.53 -55.27 50.50
N PHE A 365 224.50 -55.79 49.82
CA PHE A 365 224.08 -55.31 48.49
C PHE A 365 222.68 -54.70 48.45
N VAL A 366 221.91 -54.68 49.55
CA VAL A 366 220.57 -54.08 49.61
C VAL A 366 220.62 -52.56 49.85
N ASN A 367 219.89 -51.82 49.01
CA ASN A 367 219.77 -50.36 49.10
C ASN A 367 218.90 -49.94 50.30
N LYS A 368 219.50 -49.28 51.30
CA LYS A 368 218.89 -48.99 52.62
C LYS A 368 217.68 -48.06 52.57
N ASN A 369 217.46 -47.34 51.46
CA ASN A 369 216.33 -46.42 51.29
C ASN A 369 214.99 -47.10 50.95
N ALA A 370 214.96 -48.37 50.55
CA ALA A 370 213.74 -49.09 50.17
C ALA A 370 213.06 -49.88 51.32
N LEU A 371 213.65 -49.84 52.51
CA LEU A 371 213.25 -50.61 53.69
C LEU A 371 212.53 -49.74 54.73
N SER A 372 211.47 -50.27 55.33
CA SER A 372 210.73 -49.65 56.46
C SER A 372 211.59 -49.62 57.73
N GLU A 373 211.29 -48.71 58.68
CA GLU A 373 212.08 -48.53 59.91
C GLU A 373 212.21 -49.81 60.75
N GLU A 374 211.20 -50.67 60.75
CA GLU A 374 211.23 -51.99 61.40
C GLU A 374 212.11 -53.00 60.64
N GLU A 375 212.11 -52.95 59.30
CA GLU A 375 212.90 -53.85 58.42
C GLU A 375 214.40 -53.50 58.48
N ARG A 376 214.75 -52.22 58.65
CA ARG A 376 216.12 -51.74 58.85
C ARG A 376 216.74 -52.24 60.15
N LYS A 377 215.96 -52.31 61.23
CA LYS A 377 216.39 -52.84 62.53
C LYS A 377 216.64 -54.35 62.47
N PHE A 378 215.89 -55.08 61.64
CA PHE A 378 216.04 -56.53 61.49
C PHE A 378 217.31 -56.93 60.72
N ILE A 379 217.70 -56.15 59.70
CA ILE A 379 218.93 -56.41 58.93
C ILE A 379 220.21 -56.02 59.71
N GLN A 380 220.16 -55.04 60.62
CA GLN A 380 221.34 -54.68 61.45
C GLN A 380 221.72 -55.72 62.52
N GLN A 381 220.91 -56.77 62.70
CA GLN A 381 221.19 -57.88 63.61
C GLN A 381 222.00 -59.01 62.96
N PHE A 382 222.28 -58.91 61.66
CA PHE A 382 223.12 -59.81 60.87
C PHE A 382 224.22 -59.01 60.18
#